data_AF-A0A9E2G7W2-F1
#
_entry.id   AF-A0A9E2G7W2-F1
#
_cell.length_a   1.000
_cell.length_b   1.000
_cell.length_c   1.000
_cell.angle_alpha   90.00
_cell.angle_beta   90.00
_cell.angle_gamma   90.00
#
_symmetry.space_group_name_H-M   'P 1'
#
loop_
_entity.id
_entity.type
_entity.pdbx_description
1 polymer ?
#
loop_
_entity_poly.entity_id
_entity_poly.type
_entity_poly.pdbx_seq_one_letter_code
_entity_poly.pdbx_strand_id
1 'polypeptide(L)'
;MSLIKPREQKERHQPKNINILHQKQLGLQDKIAVTLTTAVGTMYAVYFFTILMAGWMLWQTQFTEKPFDPYPFAFLLFLGNIVQLLLMPLIMVGQNIQGRHAEIRAEEEFKTTESIYKDIEHILAHLDEQDKEVIKQTKLLEELISKNR
;
A
#
# COMPACT_ATOMS: atom_id res chain seq x y z
N MET A 1 0.18 -17.93 49.28
CA MET A 1 -0.15 -18.40 47.91
C MET A 1 -1.10 -17.38 47.27
N SER A 2 -0.58 -16.20 46.89
CA SER A 2 -1.41 -15.15 46.30
C SER A 2 -1.66 -15.48 44.84
N LEU A 3 -2.92 -15.78 44.53
CA LEU A 3 -3.42 -16.02 43.19
C LEU A 3 -3.10 -14.80 42.31
N ILE A 4 -2.25 -15.02 41.31
CA ILE A 4 -2.00 -14.07 40.22
C ILE A 4 -3.34 -13.87 39.51
N LYS A 5 -3.99 -12.71 39.70
CA LYS A 5 -5.17 -12.34 38.91
C LYS A 5 -4.78 -12.38 37.43
N PRO A 6 -5.61 -12.98 36.55
CA PRO A 6 -5.38 -12.92 35.11
C PRO A 6 -5.38 -11.44 34.72
N ARG A 7 -4.23 -10.91 34.29
CA ARG A 7 -4.14 -9.54 33.78
C ARG A 7 -5.04 -9.48 32.54
N GLU A 8 -5.96 -8.52 32.52
CA GLU A 8 -6.84 -8.27 31.38
C GLU A 8 -6.00 -8.20 30.10
N GLN A 9 -6.12 -9.22 29.25
CA GLN A 9 -5.63 -9.13 27.88
C GLN A 9 -6.51 -8.10 27.17
N LYS A 10 -6.13 -6.82 27.26
CA LYS A 10 -6.60 -5.81 26.31
C LYS A 10 -6.43 -6.41 24.92
N GLU A 11 -7.52 -6.46 24.17
CA GLU A 11 -7.61 -7.12 22.86
C GLU A 11 -6.34 -6.83 22.05
N ARG A 12 -5.52 -7.87 21.83
CA ARG A 12 -4.34 -7.74 20.97
C ARG A 12 -4.82 -7.24 19.62
N HIS A 13 -4.24 -6.13 19.14
CA HIS A 13 -4.56 -5.64 17.82
C HIS A 13 -4.14 -6.72 16.80
N GLN A 14 -5.13 -7.34 16.18
CA GLN A 14 -4.88 -8.31 15.12
C GLN A 14 -4.81 -7.57 13.79
N PRO A 15 -3.67 -7.62 13.08
CA PRO A 15 -3.52 -6.90 11.82
C PRO A 15 -4.57 -7.39 10.84
N LYS A 16 -5.44 -6.49 10.40
CA LYS A 16 -6.47 -6.82 9.42
C LYS A 16 -5.86 -6.85 8.03
N ASN A 17 -6.26 -7.81 7.20
CA ASN A 17 -5.85 -7.82 5.80
C ASN A 17 -6.69 -6.79 5.00
N ILE A 18 -6.13 -5.60 4.88
CA ILE A 18 -6.76 -4.44 4.23
C ILE A 18 -7.06 -4.71 2.76
N ASN A 19 -6.26 -5.56 2.09
CA ASN A 19 -6.49 -5.90 0.69
C ASN A 19 -7.84 -6.64 0.50
N ILE A 20 -8.25 -7.47 1.48
CA ILE A 20 -9.54 -8.19 1.44
C ILE A 20 -10.70 -7.23 1.72
N LEU A 21 -10.52 -6.27 2.63
CA LEU A 21 -11.51 -5.23 2.92
C LEU A 21 -11.72 -4.31 1.71
N HIS A 22 -10.63 -3.95 1.03
CA HIS A 22 -10.67 -3.13 -0.18
C HIS A 22 -11.41 -3.83 -1.33
N GLN A 23 -11.11 -5.11 -1.60
CA GLN A 23 -11.82 -5.85 -2.66
C GLN A 23 -13.32 -5.98 -2.40
N LYS A 24 -13.75 -6.02 -1.13
CA LYS A 24 -15.17 -6.07 -0.75
C LYS A 24 -15.88 -4.72 -0.88
N GLN A 25 -15.15 -3.61 -0.80
CA GLN A 25 -15.71 -2.25 -0.87
C GLN A 25 -15.71 -1.65 -2.28
N LEU A 26 -14.95 -2.22 -3.23
CA LEU A 26 -14.92 -1.74 -4.61
C LEU A 26 -16.21 -2.10 -5.37
N GLY A 27 -16.95 -1.08 -5.78
CA GLY A 27 -18.05 -1.23 -6.74
C GLY A 27 -17.55 -1.67 -8.13
N LEU A 28 -18.46 -2.12 -8.99
CA LEU A 28 -18.12 -2.50 -10.38
C LEU A 28 -17.47 -1.36 -11.16
N GLN A 29 -17.92 -0.12 -10.93
CA GLN A 29 -17.40 1.08 -11.59
C GLN A 29 -15.96 1.37 -11.16
N ASP A 30 -15.68 1.27 -9.86
CA ASP A 30 -14.34 1.46 -9.30
C ASP A 30 -13.35 0.41 -9.83
N LYS A 31 -13.79 -0.84 -9.98
CA LYS A 31 -12.97 -1.90 -10.58
C LYS A 31 -12.58 -1.57 -12.01
N ILE A 32 -13.54 -1.14 -12.83
CA ILE A 32 -13.28 -0.76 -14.23
C ILE A 32 -12.31 0.42 -14.28
N ALA A 33 -12.54 1.47 -13.49
CA ALA A 33 -11.68 2.64 -13.44
C ALA A 33 -10.25 2.29 -13.04
N VAL A 34 -10.07 1.48 -11.99
CA VAL A 34 -8.76 1.04 -11.51
C VAL A 34 -8.07 0.13 -12.54
N THR A 35 -8.76 -0.84 -13.14
CA THR A 35 -8.17 -1.72 -14.16
C THR A 35 -7.69 -0.93 -15.36
N LEU A 36 -8.52 -0.01 -15.87
CA LEU A 36 -8.16 0.79 -17.03
C LEU A 36 -7.02 1.77 -16.71
N THR A 37 -7.05 2.40 -15.52
CA THR A 37 -5.97 3.30 -15.07
C THR A 37 -4.65 2.55 -14.91
N THR A 38 -4.67 1.34 -14.32
CA THR A 38 -3.47 0.51 -14.20
C THR A 38 -2.94 0.08 -15.56
N ALA A 39 -3.82 -0.27 -16.51
CA ALA A 39 -3.41 -0.63 -17.87
C ALA A 39 -2.75 0.56 -18.61
N VAL A 40 -3.39 1.73 -18.58
CA VAL A 40 -2.90 2.97 -19.22
C VAL A 40 -1.66 3.52 -18.52
N GLY A 41 -1.52 3.32 -17.20
CA GLY A 41 -0.36 3.75 -16.41
C GLY A 41 0.91 2.93 -16.64
N THR A 42 0.91 1.93 -17.52
CA THR A 42 2.10 1.14 -17.85
C THR A 42 2.95 1.81 -18.93
N MET A 43 4.26 1.62 -18.88
CA MET A 43 5.17 2.07 -19.96
C MET A 43 4.86 1.40 -21.31
N TYR A 44 4.27 0.21 -21.30
CA TYR A 44 3.83 -0.47 -22.52
C TYR A 44 2.76 0.31 -23.28
N ALA A 45 1.85 0.99 -22.57
CA ALA A 45 0.84 1.84 -23.21
C ALA A 45 1.49 3.00 -23.97
N VAL A 46 2.53 3.63 -23.41
CA VAL A 46 3.29 4.72 -24.05
C VAL A 46 3.92 4.24 -25.36
N TYR A 47 4.60 3.08 -25.34
CA TYR A 47 5.19 2.52 -26.56
C TYR A 47 4.15 2.16 -27.60
N PHE A 48 3.03 1.55 -27.19
CA PHE A 48 1.94 1.20 -28.09
C PHE A 48 1.35 2.43 -28.80
N PHE A 49 0.98 3.49 -28.06
CA PHE A 49 0.44 4.70 -28.66
C PHE A 49 1.46 5.43 -29.54
N THR A 50 2.74 5.44 -29.15
CA THR A 50 3.81 6.06 -29.95
C THR A 50 3.99 5.35 -31.28
N ILE A 51 4.03 4.02 -31.29
CA ILE A 51 4.15 3.22 -32.51
C ILE A 51 2.89 3.39 -33.39
N LEU A 52 1.70 3.39 -32.78
CA LEU A 52 0.44 3.59 -33.49
C LEU A 52 0.42 4.96 -34.19
N MET A 53 0.80 6.02 -33.49
CA MET A 53 0.87 7.37 -34.06
C MET A 53 1.92 7.47 -35.17
N ALA A 54 3.13 6.95 -34.94
CA ALA A 54 4.19 6.94 -35.94
C ALA A 54 3.79 6.14 -37.19
N GLY A 55 3.17 4.96 -36.99
CA GLY A 55 2.65 4.12 -38.07
C GLY A 55 1.58 4.83 -38.90
N TRP A 56 0.64 5.53 -38.24
CA TRP A 56 -0.39 6.31 -38.94
C TRP A 56 0.22 7.44 -39.77
N MET A 57 1.16 8.20 -39.21
CA MET A 57 1.84 9.29 -39.91
C MET A 57 2.62 8.76 -41.14
N LEU A 58 3.35 7.65 -40.99
CA LEU A 58 4.08 7.02 -42.10
C LEU A 58 3.13 6.50 -43.19
N TRP A 59 2.03 5.87 -42.81
CA TRP A 59 1.01 5.36 -43.73
C TRP A 59 0.40 6.48 -44.58
N GLN A 60 -0.01 7.58 -43.94
CA GLN A 60 -0.64 8.71 -44.64
C GLN A 60 0.35 9.48 -45.50
N THR A 61 1.64 9.56 -45.13
CA THR A 61 2.62 10.37 -45.88
C THR A 61 3.30 9.63 -47.02
N GLN A 62 3.64 8.35 -46.84
CA GLN A 62 4.49 7.61 -47.80
C GLN A 62 3.70 6.64 -48.69
N PHE A 63 2.57 6.13 -48.22
CA PHE A 63 1.87 5.01 -48.88
C PHE A 63 0.54 5.42 -49.53
N THR A 64 0.14 6.69 -49.44
CA THR A 64 -1.16 7.15 -49.92
C THR A 64 -1.00 8.35 -50.86
N GLU A 65 -1.34 8.19 -52.14
CA GLU A 65 -1.29 9.28 -53.13
C GLU A 65 -2.36 10.37 -52.90
N LYS A 66 -3.48 10.00 -52.26
CA LYS A 66 -4.52 10.90 -51.76
C LYS A 66 -4.69 10.70 -50.26
N PRO A 67 -3.84 11.34 -49.42
CA PRO A 67 -3.89 11.16 -47.98
C PRO A 67 -5.26 11.58 -47.43
N PHE A 68 -5.84 10.71 -46.60
CA PHE A 68 -7.08 11.01 -45.87
C PHE A 68 -6.83 12.05 -44.77
N ASP A 69 -5.64 12.00 -44.15
CA ASP A 69 -5.21 12.91 -43.10
C ASP A 69 -3.85 13.54 -43.48
N PRO A 70 -3.84 14.56 -44.38
CA PRO A 70 -2.61 15.22 -44.79
C PRO A 70 -1.98 16.01 -43.65
N TYR A 71 -0.66 16.19 -43.68
CA TYR A 71 0.06 17.04 -42.73
C TYR A 71 -0.60 18.45 -42.72
N PRO A 72 -1.04 18.97 -41.55
CA PRO A 72 -0.57 18.68 -40.18
C PRO A 72 -1.36 17.61 -39.37
N PHE A 73 -2.04 16.66 -40.01
CA PHE A 73 -2.77 15.54 -39.38
C PHE A 73 -3.95 15.96 -38.47
N ALA A 74 -4.90 16.71 -39.03
CA ALA A 74 -6.04 17.24 -38.28
C ALA A 74 -6.93 16.14 -37.67
N PHE A 75 -7.10 15.00 -38.36
CA PHE A 75 -7.93 13.91 -37.87
C PHE A 75 -7.28 13.19 -36.69
N LEU A 76 -5.98 12.86 -36.80
CA LEU A 76 -5.23 12.26 -35.71
C LEU A 76 -5.19 13.18 -34.48
N LEU A 77 -4.99 14.48 -34.68
CA LEU A 77 -5.02 15.46 -33.59
C LEU A 77 -6.39 15.52 -32.92
N PHE A 78 -7.47 15.54 -33.71
CA PHE A 78 -8.84 15.54 -33.19
C PHE A 78 -9.14 14.28 -32.38
N LEU A 79 -8.82 13.10 -32.91
CA LEU A 79 -9.02 11.83 -32.22
C LEU A 79 -8.19 11.74 -30.93
N GLY A 80 -6.93 12.20 -30.98
CA GLY A 80 -6.06 12.27 -29.81
C GLY A 80 -6.64 13.14 -28.70
N ASN A 81 -7.21 14.31 -29.03
CA ASN A 81 -7.86 15.19 -28.06
C ASN A 81 -9.08 14.54 -27.39
N ILE A 82 -9.93 13.83 -28.15
CA ILE A 82 -11.08 13.12 -27.58
C ILE A 82 -10.61 12.06 -26.59
N VAL A 83 -9.63 11.24 -26.99
CA VAL A 83 -9.07 10.20 -26.13
C VAL A 83 -8.46 10.81 -24.87
N GLN A 84 -7.67 11.89 -25.00
CA GLN A 84 -7.08 12.60 -23.87
C GLN A 84 -8.14 13.15 -22.90
N LEU A 85 -9.20 13.77 -23.43
CA LEU A 85 -10.27 14.35 -22.62
C LEU A 85 -11.03 13.30 -21.80
N LEU A 86 -11.17 12.08 -22.33
CA LEU A 86 -11.78 10.97 -21.61
C LEU A 86 -10.80 10.29 -20.65
N LEU A 87 -9.52 10.18 -21.02
CA LEU A 87 -8.50 9.53 -20.20
C LEU A 87 -8.17 10.33 -18.94
N MET A 88 -8.07 11.66 -18.98
CA MET A 88 -7.68 12.44 -17.81
C MET A 88 -8.61 12.25 -16.59
N PRO A 89 -9.94 12.42 -16.69
CA PRO A 89 -10.84 12.20 -15.56
C PRO A 89 -10.83 10.73 -15.11
N LEU A 90 -10.73 9.79 -16.06
CA LEU A 90 -10.70 8.38 -15.76
C LEU A 90 -9.45 7.99 -14.95
N ILE A 91 -8.28 8.47 -15.35
CA ILE A 91 -7.03 8.30 -14.62
C ILE A 91 -7.15 8.95 -13.23
N MET A 92 -7.71 10.15 -13.14
CA MET A 92 -7.89 10.85 -11.87
C MET A 92 -8.77 10.06 -10.89
N VAL A 93 -9.87 9.48 -11.37
CA VAL A 93 -10.73 8.61 -10.55
C VAL A 93 -9.98 7.35 -10.11
N GLY A 94 -9.26 6.68 -11.02
CA GLY A 94 -8.47 5.51 -10.68
C GLY A 94 -7.38 5.81 -9.65
N GLN A 95 -6.69 6.94 -9.78
CA GLN A 95 -5.69 7.41 -8.83
C GLN A 95 -6.31 7.74 -7.47
N ASN A 96 -7.47 8.39 -7.42
CA ASN A 96 -8.16 8.68 -6.16
C ASN A 96 -8.54 7.40 -5.42
N ILE A 97 -9.04 6.39 -6.13
CA ILE A 97 -9.38 5.08 -5.54
C ILE A 97 -8.13 4.38 -5.00
N GLN A 98 -7.04 4.36 -5.76
CA GLN A 98 -5.76 3.78 -5.33
C GLN A 98 -5.16 4.55 -4.14
N GLY A 99 -5.26 5.87 -4.13
CA GLY A 99 -4.80 6.73 -3.04
C GLY A 99 -5.54 6.48 -1.74
N ARG A 100 -6.88 6.41 -1.78
CA ARG A 100 -7.70 6.06 -0.61
C ARG A 100 -7.35 4.68 -0.05
N HIS A 101 -7.05 3.71 -0.92
CA HIS A 101 -6.59 2.39 -0.47
C HIS A 101 -5.23 2.46 0.22
N ALA A 102 -4.29 3.24 -0.32
CA ALA A 102 -2.98 3.45 0.27
C ALA A 102 -3.08 4.15 1.63
N GLU A 103 -4.01 5.10 1.79
CA GLU A 103 -4.26 5.79 3.06
C GLU A 103 -4.81 4.83 4.13
N ILE A 104 -5.84 4.05 3.81
CA ILE A 104 -6.37 3.01 4.73
C ILE A 104 -5.27 2.02 5.11
N ARG A 105 -4.40 1.68 4.15
CA ARG A 105 -3.25 0.81 4.40
C ARG A 105 -2.29 1.42 5.43
N ALA A 106 -1.89 2.67 5.21
CA ALA A 106 -1.00 3.39 6.10
C ALA A 106 -1.59 3.54 7.51
N GLU A 107 -2.91 3.75 7.64
CA GLU A 107 -3.56 3.88 8.94
C GLU A 107 -3.51 2.58 9.77
N GLU A 108 -3.74 1.43 9.15
CA GLU A 108 -3.64 0.13 9.84
C GLU A 108 -2.19 -0.23 10.15
N GLU A 109 -1.25 0.07 9.24
CA GLU A 109 0.18 -0.09 9.49
C GLU A 109 0.63 0.75 10.69
N PHE A 110 0.12 1.98 10.81
CA PHE A 110 0.34 2.84 11.96
C PHE A 110 -0.21 2.22 13.25
N LYS A 111 -1.48 1.74 13.26
CA LYS A 111 -2.09 1.08 14.43
C LYS A 111 -1.35 -0.19 14.86
N THR A 112 -0.92 -0.98 13.88
CA THR A 112 -0.11 -2.18 14.13
C THR A 112 1.22 -1.80 14.78
N THR A 113 1.89 -0.78 14.25
CA THR A 113 3.15 -0.27 14.79
C THR A 113 2.98 0.24 16.21
N GLU A 114 1.92 1.00 16.50
CA GLU A 114 1.61 1.48 17.85
C GLU A 114 1.40 0.31 18.83
N SER A 115 0.70 -0.74 18.42
CA SER A 115 0.52 -1.95 19.25
C SER A 115 1.85 -2.64 19.52
N ILE A 116 2.72 -2.75 18.51
CA ILE A 116 4.06 -3.34 18.68
C ILE A 116 4.89 -2.53 19.68
N TYR A 117 4.86 -1.19 19.60
CA TYR A 117 5.56 -0.35 20.58
C TYR A 117 5.09 -0.62 22.01
N LYS A 118 3.79 -0.74 22.23
CA LYS A 118 3.23 -1.08 23.56
C LYS A 118 3.66 -2.47 24.02
N ASP A 119 3.63 -3.46 23.13
CA ASP A 119 4.06 -4.82 23.45
C ASP A 119 5.56 -4.85 23.83
N ILE A 120 6.39 -4.07 23.14
CA ILE A 120 7.82 -3.92 23.47
C ILE A 120 7.99 -3.26 24.84
N GLU A 121 7.26 -2.18 25.14
CA GLU A 121 7.32 -1.52 26.45
C GLU A 121 6.93 -2.50 27.57
N HIS A 122 5.90 -3.32 27.35
CA HIS A 122 5.51 -4.37 28.29
C HIS A 122 6.59 -5.43 28.48
N ILE A 123 7.26 -5.86 27.40
CA ILE A 123 8.36 -6.82 27.47
C ILE A 123 9.53 -6.23 28.25
N LEU A 124 9.91 -4.98 27.97
CA LEU A 124 11.00 -4.29 28.69
C LEU A 124 10.71 -4.17 30.18
N ALA A 125 9.49 -3.76 30.55
CA ALA A 125 9.08 -3.68 31.96
C ALA A 125 9.14 -5.05 32.66
N HIS A 126 8.81 -6.12 31.94
CA HIS A 126 8.91 -7.48 32.49
C HIS A 126 10.36 -7.95 32.64
N LEU A 127 11.23 -7.61 31.70
CA LEU A 127 12.67 -7.88 31.80
C LEU A 127 13.29 -7.15 33.00
N ASP A 128 12.95 -5.88 33.22
CA ASP A 128 13.40 -5.12 34.38
C ASP A 128 12.94 -5.74 35.71
N GLU A 129 11.73 -6.31 35.75
CA GLU A 129 11.19 -7.03 36.91
C GLU A 129 11.96 -8.35 37.14
N GLN A 130 12.27 -9.09 36.07
CA GLN A 130 13.09 -10.30 36.15
C GLN A 130 14.51 -10.00 36.63
N ASP A 131 15.16 -8.94 36.13
CA ASP A 131 16.50 -8.53 36.55
C ASP A 131 16.58 -8.24 38.05
N LYS A 132 15.54 -7.59 38.61
CA LYS A 132 15.44 -7.34 40.06
C LYS A 132 15.37 -8.63 40.87
N GLU A 133 14.56 -9.59 40.43
CA GLU A 133 14.43 -10.88 41.12
C GLU A 133 15.71 -11.72 41.01
N VAL A 134 16.40 -11.70 39.86
CA VAL A 134 17.71 -12.34 39.70
C VAL A 134 18.73 -11.75 40.68
N ILE A 135 18.84 -10.42 40.77
CA ILE A 135 19.74 -9.74 41.71
C ILE A 135 19.42 -10.14 43.17
N LYS A 136 18.14 -10.23 43.51
CA LYS A 136 17.71 -10.63 44.85
C LYS A 136 18.12 -12.07 45.18
N GLN A 137 17.98 -12.99 44.22
CA GLN A 137 18.45 -14.37 44.37
C GLN A 137 19.97 -14.42 44.56
N THR A 138 20.74 -13.63 43.79
CA THR A 138 22.20 -13.54 43.96
C THR A 138 22.58 -13.10 45.37
N LYS A 139 21.94 -12.06 45.92
CA LYS A 139 22.19 -11.59 47.30
C LYS A 139 21.88 -12.65 48.35
N LEU A 140 20.76 -13.36 48.21
CA LEU A 140 20.38 -14.44 49.13
C LEU A 140 21.41 -15.58 49.10
N LEU A 141 21.94 -15.93 47.92
CA LEU A 141 23.00 -16.94 47.80
C LEU A 141 24.30 -16.49 48.47
N GLU A 142 24.70 -15.23 48.32
CA GLU A 142 25.87 -14.67 49.01
C GLU A 142 25.71 -14.70 50.54
N GLU A 143 24.52 -14.36 51.05
CA GLU A 143 24.21 -14.46 52.48
C GLU A 143 24.28 -15.90 52.99
N LEU A 144 23.74 -16.87 52.25
CA LEU A 144 23.80 -18.29 52.63
C LEU A 144 25.25 -18.81 52.65
N ILE A 145 26.07 -18.43 51.66
CA ILE A 145 27.49 -18.83 51.60
C ILE A 145 28.27 -18.21 52.76
N SER A 146 28.04 -16.92 53.07
CA SER A 146 28.74 -16.23 54.15
C SER A 146 28.36 -16.73 55.55
N LYS A 147 27.12 -17.18 55.75
CA LYS A 147 26.66 -17.73 57.03
C LYS A 147 27.11 -19.17 57.28
N ASN A 148 27.52 -19.88 56.23
CA ASN A 148 28.02 -21.27 56.30
C ASN A 148 29.56 -21.35 56.36
N ARG A 149 30.24 -20.20 56.38
CA ARG A 149 31.67 -20.05 56.67
C ARG A 149 31.86 -19.63 58.12
#